data_AF-A0A0R3TZ99-F1
#
_entry.id   AF-A0A0R3TZ99-F1
#
_cell.length_a   1.000
_cell.length_b   1.000
_cell.length_c   1.000
_cell.angle_alpha   90.00
_cell.angle_beta   90.00
_cell.angle_gamma   90.00
#
_symmetry.space_group_name_H-M   'P 1'
#
loop_
_entity.id
_entity.type
_entity.pdbx_description
1 polymer ?
#
loop_
_entity_poly.entity_id
_entity_poly.type
_entity_poly.pdbx_seq_one_letter_code
_entity_poly.pdbx_strand_id
1 'polypeptide(L)'
;LVTVLYMLTNVAYLAVLSPDEMLEVAVGSSAVAVVFAQRAMPWLTAIMPLFVGASVFGSINGETMGVSRMTYTGAREGHMSALLAMLHYHNLTPIPAILVLLVLAVAFQFYSNLYALIELAGLAFAFIAALAVCSLIYFRFKHPELPIFFPILFLVCDMFILCLTVYQLPYETFYNIIIMLAAIPLYLCGVSWQNKPKGFQNAICKIWTNRCV
;
A
#
# COMPACT_ATOMS: atom_id res chain seq x y z
N LEU A 1 2.89 -14.73 -18.24
CA LEU A 1 1.93 -13.83 -18.92
C LEU A 1 2.15 -12.37 -18.54
N VAL A 2 1.99 -12.00 -17.26
CA VAL A 2 2.14 -10.61 -16.77
C VAL A 2 3.47 -9.96 -17.19
N THR A 3 4.60 -10.65 -16.99
CA THR A 3 5.93 -10.16 -17.42
C THR A 3 6.01 -9.88 -18.91
N VAL A 4 5.40 -10.72 -19.74
CA VAL A 4 5.38 -10.55 -21.21
C VAL A 4 4.56 -9.32 -21.58
N LEU A 5 3.41 -9.10 -20.95
CA LEU A 5 2.59 -7.91 -21.17
C LEU A 5 3.34 -6.64 -20.79
N TYR A 6 4.02 -6.61 -19.63
CA TYR A 6 4.83 -5.46 -19.24
C TYR A 6 5.98 -5.19 -20.22
N MET A 7 6.69 -6.23 -20.66
CA MET A 7 7.76 -6.08 -21.65
C MET A 7 7.24 -5.56 -22.99
N LEU A 8 6.12 -6.09 -23.49
CA LEU A 8 5.51 -5.62 -24.73
C LEU A 8 5.05 -4.17 -24.63
N THR A 9 4.47 -3.75 -23.51
CA THR A 9 4.08 -2.36 -23.28
C THR A 9 5.30 -1.43 -23.27
N ASN A 10 6.39 -1.82 -22.61
CA ASN A 10 7.63 -1.03 -22.61
C ASN A 10 8.24 -0.91 -24.02
N VAL A 11 8.26 -2.00 -24.78
CA VAL A 11 8.71 -1.99 -26.19
C VAL A 11 7.82 -1.08 -27.03
N ALA A 12 6.50 -1.15 -26.87
CA ALA A 12 5.57 -0.30 -27.59
C ALA A 12 5.78 1.19 -27.27
N TYR A 13 5.97 1.53 -25.99
CA TYR A 13 6.26 2.91 -25.57
C TYR A 13 7.57 3.41 -26.19
N LEU A 14 8.67 2.65 -26.08
CA LEU A 14 9.98 3.06 -26.58
C LEU A 14 10.09 3.06 -28.11
N ALA A 15 9.19 2.35 -28.81
CA ALA A 15 9.10 2.40 -30.28
C ALA A 15 8.48 3.70 -30.80
N VAL A 16 7.69 4.39 -29.98
CA VAL A 16 6.90 5.58 -30.37
C VAL A 16 7.41 6.87 -29.73
N LEU A 17 7.88 6.78 -28.48
CA LEU A 17 8.35 7.90 -27.67
C LEU A 17 9.84 7.75 -27.40
N SER A 18 10.56 8.86 -27.50
CA SER A 18 11.98 8.88 -27.09
C SER A 18 12.12 8.83 -25.55
N PRO A 19 13.24 8.32 -25.01
CA PRO A 19 13.46 8.29 -23.56
C PRO A 19 13.39 9.67 -22.91
N ASP A 20 13.89 10.71 -23.58
CA ASP A 20 13.88 12.08 -23.08
C ASP A 20 12.44 12.61 -22.96
N GLU A 21 11.60 12.38 -23.98
CA GLU A 21 10.17 12.71 -23.93
C GLU A 21 9.44 11.98 -22.80
N MET A 22 9.78 10.71 -22.54
CA MET A 22 9.18 9.98 -21.41
C MET A 22 9.55 10.59 -20.06
N LEU A 23 10.80 11.02 -19.90
CA LEU A 23 11.25 11.67 -18.67
C LEU A 23 10.60 13.04 -18.49
N GLU A 24 10.48 13.83 -19.56
CA GLU A 24 9.76 15.11 -19.52
C GLU A 24 8.29 14.93 -19.16
N VAL A 25 7.63 13.91 -19.72
CA VAL A 25 6.24 13.58 -19.40
C VAL A 25 6.10 13.07 -17.97
N ALA A 26 7.08 12.30 -17.46
CA ALA A 26 7.07 11.79 -16.10
C ALA A 26 7.31 12.87 -15.04
N VAL A 27 8.01 13.95 -15.38
CA VAL A 27 8.17 15.15 -14.53
C VAL A 27 7.03 16.15 -14.75
N GLY A 28 6.45 16.16 -15.95
CA GLY A 28 5.26 16.93 -16.29
C GLY A 28 4.00 16.31 -15.69
N SER A 29 2.94 17.11 -15.55
CA SER A 29 1.62 16.62 -15.11
C SER A 29 0.86 15.86 -16.22
N SER A 30 1.59 15.17 -17.11
CA SER A 30 1.05 14.52 -18.30
C SER A 30 1.15 13.00 -18.19
N ALA A 31 0.10 12.29 -18.59
CA ALA A 31 0.10 10.83 -18.56
C ALA A 31 0.78 10.25 -19.81
N VAL A 32 1.77 9.39 -19.63
CA VAL A 32 2.52 8.71 -20.72
C VAL A 32 1.58 8.03 -21.72
N ALA A 33 0.51 7.40 -21.23
CA ALA A 33 -0.47 6.74 -22.08
C ALA A 33 -1.21 7.70 -23.04
N VAL A 34 -1.48 8.94 -22.62
CA VAL A 34 -2.17 9.94 -23.45
C VAL A 34 -1.24 10.48 -24.53
N VAL A 35 0.02 10.76 -24.18
CA VAL A 35 1.04 11.22 -25.13
C VAL A 35 1.35 10.11 -26.15
N PHE A 36 1.41 8.86 -25.71
CA PHE A 36 1.51 7.70 -26.60
C PHE A 36 0.31 7.61 -27.56
N ALA A 37 -0.91 7.77 -27.06
CA ALA A 37 -2.12 7.75 -27.90
C ALA A 37 -2.11 8.85 -28.95
N GLN A 38 -1.68 10.07 -28.59
CA GLN A 38 -1.56 11.18 -29.53
C GLN A 38 -0.61 10.87 -30.70
N ARG A 39 0.50 10.17 -30.42
CA ARG A 39 1.51 9.82 -31.44
C ARG A 39 1.11 8.60 -32.27
N ALA A 40 0.66 7.53 -31.63
CA ALA A 40 0.42 6.24 -32.30
C ALA A 40 -1.00 6.10 -32.86
N MET A 41 -2.01 6.61 -32.14
CA MET A 41 -3.43 6.41 -32.46
C MET A 41 -4.25 7.69 -32.19
N PRO A 42 -4.09 8.74 -33.00
CA PRO A 42 -4.69 10.05 -32.73
C PRO A 42 -6.21 10.01 -32.51
N TRP A 43 -6.91 9.14 -33.23
CA TRP A 43 -8.36 8.91 -33.13
C TRP A 43 -8.82 8.34 -31.78
N LEU A 44 -7.95 7.63 -31.05
CA LEU A 44 -8.24 7.07 -29.72
C LEU A 44 -7.85 7.99 -28.57
N THR A 45 -7.13 9.08 -28.84
CA THR A 45 -6.64 10.00 -27.79
C THR A 45 -7.75 10.49 -26.87
N ALA A 46 -8.92 10.83 -27.42
CA ALA A 46 -10.05 11.34 -26.65
C ALA A 46 -10.63 10.30 -25.68
N ILE A 47 -10.51 9.01 -25.99
CA ILE A 47 -11.06 7.90 -25.19
C ILE A 47 -9.97 7.30 -24.26
N MET A 48 -8.70 7.53 -24.53
CA MET A 48 -7.59 6.97 -23.74
C MET A 48 -7.68 7.29 -22.23
N PRO A 49 -7.98 8.53 -21.79
CA PRO A 49 -8.16 8.83 -20.37
C PRO A 49 -9.31 8.04 -19.73
N LEU A 50 -10.37 7.72 -20.48
CA LEU A 50 -11.49 6.92 -19.99
C LEU A 50 -11.06 5.48 -19.69
N PHE A 51 -10.28 4.85 -20.57
CA PHE A 51 -9.78 3.50 -20.35
C PHE A 51 -8.77 3.44 -19.19
N VAL A 52 -7.85 4.40 -19.14
CA VAL A 52 -6.88 4.50 -18.03
C VAL A 52 -7.62 4.75 -16.71
N GLY A 53 -8.58 5.68 -16.70
CA GLY A 53 -9.39 5.98 -15.53
C GLY A 53 -10.23 4.80 -15.06
N ALA A 54 -10.86 4.06 -15.96
CA ALA A 54 -11.61 2.84 -15.64
C ALA A 54 -10.71 1.76 -15.02
N SER A 55 -9.47 1.60 -15.52
CA SER A 55 -8.50 0.67 -14.94
C SER A 55 -8.09 1.08 -13.53
N VAL A 56 -7.76 2.36 -13.31
CA VAL A 56 -7.37 2.87 -11.98
C VAL A 56 -8.54 2.75 -10.99
N PHE A 57 -9.75 3.10 -11.42
CA PHE A 57 -10.96 2.93 -10.61
C PHE A 57 -11.19 1.48 -10.19
N GLY A 58 -11.03 0.53 -11.12
CA GLY A 58 -11.13 -0.90 -10.82
C GLY A 58 -10.10 -1.37 -9.79
N SER A 59 -8.84 -0.95 -9.94
CA SER A 59 -7.76 -1.29 -9.00
C SER A 59 -8.01 -0.75 -7.59
N ILE A 60 -8.35 0.54 -7.46
CA ILE A 60 -8.60 1.18 -6.16
C ILE A 60 -9.82 0.56 -5.47
N ASN A 61 -10.87 0.24 -6.22
CA ASN A 61 -12.04 -0.44 -5.65
C ASN A 61 -11.66 -1.84 -5.09
N GLY A 62 -10.89 -2.63 -5.84
CA GLY A 62 -10.42 -3.94 -5.37
C GLY A 62 -9.53 -3.83 -4.13
N GLU A 63 -8.61 -2.87 -4.11
CA GLU A 63 -7.72 -2.61 -2.98
C GLU A 63 -8.50 -2.16 -1.73
N THR A 64 -9.47 -1.26 -1.88
CA THR A 64 -10.31 -0.77 -0.78
C THR A 64 -11.07 -1.92 -0.12
N MET A 65 -11.62 -2.84 -0.92
CA MET A 65 -12.29 -4.04 -0.39
C MET A 65 -11.31 -5.01 0.31
N GLY A 66 -10.07 -5.09 -0.16
CA GLY A 66 -9.02 -5.90 0.48
C GLY A 66 -8.59 -5.33 1.83
N VAL A 67 -8.19 -4.06 1.86
CA VAL A 67 -7.66 -3.41 3.06
C VAL A 67 -8.74 -3.27 4.15
N SER A 68 -9.97 -2.93 3.79
CA SER A 68 -11.07 -2.82 4.76
C SER A 68 -11.34 -4.14 5.51
N ARG A 69 -11.19 -5.29 4.85
CA ARG A 69 -11.28 -6.61 5.50
C ARG A 69 -10.11 -6.87 6.43
N MET A 70 -8.89 -6.54 6.02
CA MET A 70 -7.70 -6.67 6.87
C MET A 70 -7.83 -5.82 8.15
N THR A 71 -8.28 -4.57 8.01
CA THR A 71 -8.52 -3.65 9.12
C THR A 71 -9.62 -4.16 10.05
N TYR A 72 -10.71 -4.69 9.49
CA TYR A 72 -11.78 -5.32 10.27
C TYR A 72 -11.28 -6.53 11.08
N THR A 73 -10.50 -7.42 10.47
CA THR A 73 -9.93 -8.57 11.18
C THR A 73 -8.92 -8.14 12.25
N GLY A 74 -8.08 -7.15 11.96
CA GLY A 74 -7.13 -6.61 12.94
C GLY A 74 -7.83 -5.96 14.15
N ALA A 75 -8.99 -5.33 13.93
CA ALA A 75 -9.82 -4.80 14.99
C ALA A 75 -10.48 -5.89 15.85
N ARG A 76 -10.86 -7.03 15.25
CA ARG A 76 -11.42 -8.18 16.00
C ARG A 76 -10.40 -8.85 16.92
N GLU A 77 -9.14 -8.90 16.51
CA GLU A 77 -8.03 -9.41 17.33
C GLU A 77 -7.55 -8.40 18.40
N GLY A 78 -8.24 -7.24 18.55
CA GLY A 78 -7.92 -6.23 19.54
C GLY A 78 -6.69 -5.36 19.22
N HIS A 79 -6.14 -5.47 18.01
CA HIS A 79 -5.00 -4.66 17.55
C HIS A 79 -5.41 -3.27 17.04
N MET A 80 -6.70 -3.06 16.77
CA MET A 80 -7.26 -1.77 16.33
C MET A 80 -8.52 -1.43 17.13
N SER A 81 -9.04 -0.20 16.98
CA SER A 81 -10.21 0.24 17.72
C SER A 81 -11.46 -0.57 17.38
N ALA A 82 -12.34 -0.80 18.37
CA ALA A 82 -13.57 -1.58 18.19
C ALA A 82 -14.53 -0.99 17.13
N LEU A 83 -14.40 0.30 16.82
CA LEU A 83 -15.15 0.98 15.75
C LEU A 83 -14.83 0.38 14.37
N LEU A 84 -13.58 0.03 14.13
CA LEU A 84 -13.14 -0.58 12.86
C LEU A 84 -13.65 -2.03 12.72
N ALA A 85 -14.07 -2.66 13.82
CA ALA A 85 -14.71 -3.97 13.83
C ALA A 85 -16.25 -3.90 13.63
N MET A 86 -16.83 -2.73 13.38
CA MET A 86 -18.28 -2.61 13.15
C MET A 86 -18.66 -2.93 11.70
N LEU A 87 -19.74 -3.71 11.54
CA LEU A 87 -20.36 -4.03 10.26
C LEU A 87 -21.72 -3.34 10.14
N HIS A 88 -22.03 -2.89 8.92
CA HIS A 88 -23.35 -2.38 8.61
C HIS A 88 -24.39 -3.51 8.64
N TYR A 89 -25.54 -3.28 9.30
CA TYR A 89 -26.54 -4.32 9.56
C TYR A 89 -27.12 -4.95 8.30
N HIS A 90 -27.50 -4.14 7.30
CA HIS A 90 -28.19 -4.64 6.10
C HIS A 90 -27.22 -5.14 5.02
N ASN A 91 -26.12 -4.42 4.80
CA ASN A 91 -25.20 -4.65 3.68
C ASN A 91 -23.96 -5.44 4.07
N LEU A 92 -23.77 -5.74 5.37
CA LEU A 92 -22.61 -6.47 5.92
C LEU A 92 -21.26 -5.88 5.48
N THR A 93 -21.21 -4.56 5.24
CA THR A 93 -20.01 -3.84 4.82
C THR A 93 -19.33 -3.16 6.02
N PRO A 94 -17.99 -3.18 6.12
CA PRO A 94 -17.23 -2.48 7.16
C PRO A 94 -17.13 -0.97 6.85
N ILE A 95 -18.25 -0.25 6.93
CA ILE A 95 -18.33 1.19 6.57
C ILE A 95 -17.31 2.04 7.34
N PRO A 96 -17.13 1.90 8.68
CA PRO A 96 -16.18 2.74 9.42
C PRO A 96 -14.73 2.53 8.98
N ALA A 97 -14.34 1.30 8.64
CA ALA A 97 -13.00 1.01 8.11
C ALA A 97 -12.77 1.67 6.75
N ILE A 98 -13.77 1.63 5.87
CA ILE A 98 -13.71 2.28 4.56
C ILE A 98 -13.59 3.81 4.71
N LEU A 99 -14.34 4.42 5.64
CA LEU A 99 -14.26 5.87 5.87
C LEU A 99 -12.88 6.30 6.38
N VAL A 100 -12.27 5.55 7.29
CA VAL A 100 -10.92 5.85 7.78
C VAL A 100 -9.89 5.73 6.65
N LEU A 101 -10.00 4.70 5.81
CA LEU A 101 -9.14 4.54 4.63
C LEU A 101 -9.32 5.70 3.65
N LEU A 102 -10.55 6.15 3.42
CA LEU A 102 -10.84 7.29 2.55
C LEU A 102 -10.23 8.59 3.07
N VAL A 103 -10.39 8.88 4.37
CA VAL A 103 -9.79 10.07 4.99
C VAL A 103 -8.27 10.04 4.88
N LEU A 104 -7.66 8.87 5.11
CA LEU A 104 -6.21 8.71 5.00
C LEU A 104 -5.73 8.87 3.55
N ALA A 105 -6.45 8.31 2.57
CA ALA A 105 -6.14 8.46 1.16
C ALA A 105 -6.21 9.93 0.71
N VAL A 106 -7.24 10.66 1.15
CA VAL A 106 -7.37 12.10 0.89
C VAL A 106 -6.22 12.87 1.56
N ALA A 107 -5.81 12.50 2.77
CA ALA A 107 -4.68 13.13 3.44
C ALA A 107 -3.36 12.96 2.66
N PHE A 108 -3.09 11.75 2.15
CA PHE A 108 -1.89 11.49 1.34
C PHE A 108 -1.90 12.22 -0.01
N GLN A 109 -3.06 12.55 -0.56
CA GLN A 109 -3.16 13.33 -1.80
C GLN A 109 -2.62 14.76 -1.69
N PHE A 110 -2.52 15.31 -0.47
CA PHE A 110 -1.90 16.62 -0.25
C PHE A 110 -0.37 16.58 -0.28
N TYR A 111 0.23 15.39 -0.36
CA TYR A 111 1.67 15.25 -0.47
C TYR A 111 2.14 15.62 -1.88
N SER A 112 3.12 16.52 -1.98
CA SER A 112 3.50 17.16 -3.24
C SER A 112 4.27 16.27 -4.21
N ASN A 113 5.00 15.26 -3.71
CA ASN A 113 5.86 14.42 -4.55
C ASN A 113 5.35 12.97 -4.63
N LEU A 114 4.84 12.58 -5.81
CA LEU A 114 4.36 11.22 -6.09
C LEU A 114 5.47 10.17 -5.98
N TYR A 115 6.70 10.50 -6.36
CA TYR A 115 7.82 9.55 -6.32
C TYR A 115 8.19 9.16 -4.89
N ALA A 116 8.12 10.10 -3.95
CA ALA A 116 8.34 9.81 -2.53
C ALA A 116 7.26 8.88 -1.97
N LEU A 117 6.00 9.00 -2.42
CA LEU A 117 4.93 8.07 -2.05
C LEU A 117 5.16 6.67 -2.60
N ILE A 118 5.61 6.56 -3.86
CA ILE A 118 5.96 5.29 -4.47
C ILE A 118 7.10 4.63 -3.70
N GLU A 119 8.12 5.41 -3.32
CA GLU A 119 9.25 4.92 -2.53
C GLU A 119 8.82 4.47 -1.13
N LEU A 120 7.98 5.25 -0.44
CA LEU A 120 7.42 4.88 0.86
C LEU A 120 6.64 3.56 0.78
N ALA A 121 5.75 3.42 -0.20
CA ALA A 121 4.96 2.21 -0.38
C ALA A 121 5.85 1.02 -0.75
N GLY A 122 6.77 1.19 -1.70
CA GLY A 122 7.72 0.17 -2.14
C GLY A 122 8.58 -0.36 -1.00
N LEU A 123 9.18 0.54 -0.22
CA LEU A 123 9.99 0.19 0.94
C LEU A 123 9.17 -0.55 2.00
N ALA A 124 7.95 -0.09 2.30
CA ALA A 124 7.08 -0.75 3.27
C ALA A 124 6.68 -2.17 2.82
N PHE A 125 6.30 -2.35 1.56
CA PHE A 125 5.96 -3.67 1.02
C PHE A 125 7.15 -4.63 1.01
N ALA A 126 8.32 -4.17 0.56
CA ALA A 126 9.54 -4.96 0.58
C ALA A 126 9.92 -5.36 2.01
N PHE A 127 9.87 -4.43 2.96
CA PHE A 127 10.16 -4.72 4.36
C PHE A 127 9.19 -5.75 4.98
N ILE A 128 7.88 -5.61 4.73
CA ILE A 128 6.88 -6.58 5.20
C ILE A 128 7.10 -7.95 4.53
N ALA A 129 7.41 -7.97 3.24
CA ALA A 129 7.71 -9.20 2.51
C ALA A 129 8.96 -9.91 3.07
N ALA A 130 10.05 -9.17 3.33
CA ALA A 130 11.25 -9.69 3.97
C ALA A 130 10.91 -10.32 5.34
N LEU A 131 10.15 -9.64 6.19
CA LEU A 131 9.73 -10.17 7.49
C LEU A 131 8.84 -11.42 7.37
N ALA A 132 7.90 -11.43 6.41
CA ALA A 132 7.05 -12.58 6.15
C ALA A 132 7.86 -13.80 5.69
N VAL A 133 8.85 -13.59 4.81
CA VAL A 133 9.72 -14.65 4.30
C VAL A 133 10.72 -15.13 5.35
N CYS A 134 11.26 -14.23 6.18
CA CYS A 134 12.05 -14.61 7.36
C CYS A 134 11.23 -15.48 8.32
N SER A 135 9.96 -15.10 8.57
CA SER A 135 9.04 -15.88 9.41
C SER A 135 8.75 -17.26 8.80
N LEU A 136 8.58 -17.33 7.47
CA LEU A 136 8.41 -18.57 6.74
C LEU A 136 9.65 -19.46 6.85
N ILE A 137 10.85 -18.91 6.68
CA ILE A 137 12.12 -19.64 6.81
C ILE A 137 12.28 -20.17 8.23
N TYR A 138 12.01 -19.35 9.25
CA TYR A 138 12.02 -19.78 10.65
C TYR A 138 11.05 -20.95 10.89
N PHE A 139 9.83 -20.88 10.36
CA PHE A 139 8.85 -21.96 10.49
C PHE A 139 9.27 -23.23 9.75
N ARG A 140 9.94 -23.10 8.59
CA ARG A 140 10.46 -24.22 7.79
C ARG A 140 11.62 -24.94 8.48
N PHE A 141 12.44 -24.24 9.26
CA PHE A 141 13.45 -24.90 10.10
C PHE A 141 12.81 -25.76 11.19
N LYS A 142 11.62 -25.38 11.68
CA LYS A 142 10.87 -26.13 12.69
C LYS A 142 10.04 -27.28 12.11
N HIS A 143 9.57 -27.15 10.86
CA HIS A 143 8.77 -28.15 10.14
C HIS A 143 9.32 -28.37 8.72
N PRO A 144 10.26 -29.34 8.52
CA PRO A 144 11.10 -29.45 7.32
C PRO A 144 10.45 -30.12 6.09
N GLU A 145 9.12 -30.00 5.89
CA GLU A 145 8.40 -30.80 4.89
C GLU A 145 8.30 -30.15 3.48
N LEU A 146 8.89 -28.96 3.25
CA LEU A 146 8.71 -28.18 2.00
C LEU A 146 10.00 -27.49 1.51
N PRO A 147 10.17 -27.23 0.19
CA PRO A 147 11.42 -26.75 -0.41
C PRO A 147 11.83 -25.34 0.02
N ILE A 148 13.03 -25.20 0.57
CA ILE A 148 13.56 -23.98 1.23
C ILE A 148 14.25 -23.01 0.24
N PHE A 149 14.62 -23.50 -0.94
CA PHE A 149 15.41 -22.74 -1.92
C PHE A 149 14.73 -21.44 -2.38
N PHE A 150 13.44 -21.50 -2.75
CA PHE A 150 12.72 -20.32 -3.28
C PHE A 150 12.57 -19.18 -2.26
N PRO A 151 12.17 -19.43 -0.99
CA PRO A 151 12.16 -18.39 0.05
C PRO A 151 13.52 -17.72 0.27
N ILE A 152 14.62 -18.50 0.30
CA ILE A 152 15.96 -17.95 0.49
C ILE A 152 16.36 -17.08 -0.69
N LEU A 153 16.15 -17.57 -1.92
CA LEU A 153 16.47 -16.80 -3.13
C LEU A 153 15.70 -15.49 -3.17
N PHE A 154 14.39 -15.54 -2.86
CA PHE A 154 13.56 -14.33 -2.77
C PHE A 154 14.10 -13.36 -1.73
N LEU A 155 14.42 -13.82 -0.52
CA LEU A 155 14.94 -12.98 0.55
C LEU A 155 16.27 -12.31 0.16
N VAL A 156 17.18 -13.04 -0.51
CA VAL A 156 18.46 -12.48 -0.96
C VAL A 156 18.23 -11.38 -2.01
N CYS A 157 17.34 -11.61 -2.98
CA CYS A 157 16.99 -10.60 -3.97
C CYS A 157 16.33 -9.37 -3.34
N ASP A 158 15.39 -9.57 -2.42
CA ASP A 158 14.67 -8.51 -1.73
C ASP A 158 15.60 -7.66 -0.86
N MET A 159 16.49 -8.30 -0.09
CA MET A 159 17.53 -7.61 0.68
C MET A 159 18.49 -6.82 -0.21
N PHE A 160 18.84 -7.36 -1.38
CA PHE A 160 19.67 -6.64 -2.34
C PHE A 160 18.96 -5.37 -2.86
N ILE A 161 17.68 -5.46 -3.20
CA ILE A 161 16.88 -4.29 -3.62
C ILE A 161 16.78 -3.26 -2.49
N LEU A 162 16.50 -3.69 -1.25
CA LEU A 162 16.45 -2.81 -0.09
C LEU A 162 17.78 -2.07 0.14
N CYS A 163 18.92 -2.77 0.01
CA CYS A 163 20.24 -2.15 0.11
C CYS A 163 20.48 -1.12 -1.00
N LEU A 164 20.05 -1.41 -2.24
CA LEU A 164 20.16 -0.47 -3.35
C LEU A 164 19.30 0.78 -3.13
N THR A 165 18.06 0.60 -2.67
CA THR A 165 17.15 1.69 -2.31
C THR A 165 17.78 2.62 -1.27
N VAL A 166 18.30 2.04 -0.18
CA VAL A 166 18.98 2.80 0.90
C VAL A 166 20.21 3.55 0.36
N TYR A 167 20.95 2.94 -0.57
CA TYR A 167 22.14 3.55 -1.16
C TYR A 167 21.81 4.70 -2.12
N GLN A 168 20.75 4.55 -2.93
CA GLN A 168 20.37 5.54 -3.94
C GLN A 168 19.66 6.76 -3.34
N LEU A 169 18.74 6.54 -2.39
CA LEU A 169 17.92 7.59 -1.79
C LEU A 169 17.99 7.54 -0.25
N PRO A 170 19.15 7.86 0.36
CA PRO A 170 19.36 7.69 1.79
C PRO A 170 18.47 8.60 2.64
N TYR A 171 18.21 9.83 2.19
CA TYR A 171 17.39 10.79 2.94
C TYR A 171 15.91 10.40 2.94
N GLU A 172 15.34 10.07 1.78
CA GLU A 172 13.94 9.62 1.66
C GLU A 172 13.72 8.32 2.44
N THR A 173 14.65 7.37 2.30
CA THR A 173 14.60 6.10 3.03
C THR A 173 14.64 6.31 4.55
N PHE A 174 15.44 7.24 5.03
CA PHE A 174 15.50 7.58 6.46
C PHE A 174 14.15 8.09 6.99
N TYR A 175 13.49 9.02 6.28
CA TYR A 175 12.16 9.49 6.66
C TYR A 175 11.12 8.36 6.63
N ASN A 176 11.18 7.50 5.61
CA ASN A 176 10.29 6.34 5.49
C ASN A 176 10.47 5.35 6.66
N ILE A 177 11.72 5.09 7.07
CA ILE A 177 12.01 4.26 8.26
C ILE A 177 11.46 4.89 9.53
N ILE A 178 11.60 6.21 9.71
CA ILE A 178 11.02 6.90 10.88
C ILE A 178 9.50 6.72 10.92
N ILE A 179 8.82 6.89 9.79
CA ILE A 179 7.36 6.70 9.69
C ILE A 179 6.97 5.25 10.03
N MET A 180 7.72 4.26 9.55
CA MET A 180 7.48 2.86 9.92
C MET A 180 7.72 2.60 11.41
N LEU A 181 8.79 3.14 11.99
CA LEU A 181 9.09 3.00 13.41
C LEU A 181 8.06 3.72 14.29
N ALA A 182 7.41 4.78 13.80
CA ALA A 182 6.32 5.46 14.51
C ALA A 182 5.10 4.55 14.74
N ALA A 183 4.95 3.45 13.99
CA ALA A 183 3.93 2.45 14.27
C ALA A 183 4.17 1.70 15.61
N ILE A 184 5.43 1.56 16.06
CA ILE A 184 5.77 0.87 17.31
C ILE A 184 5.24 1.59 18.56
N PRO A 185 5.50 2.90 18.79
CA PRO A 185 4.94 3.60 19.94
C PRO A 185 3.40 3.66 19.87
N LEU A 186 2.81 3.77 18.67
CA LEU A 186 1.35 3.67 18.51
C LEU A 186 0.81 2.31 18.95
N TYR A 187 1.49 1.22 18.61
CA TYR A 187 1.14 -0.13 19.07
C TYR A 187 1.28 -0.28 20.59
N LEU A 188 2.36 0.22 21.18
CA LEU A 188 2.58 0.15 22.63
C LEU A 188 1.51 0.94 23.41
N CYS A 189 1.21 2.17 22.99
CA CYS A 189 0.18 3.02 23.59
C CYS A 189 -1.24 2.48 23.36
N GLY A 190 -1.50 1.93 22.17
CA GLY A 190 -2.82 1.46 21.75
C GLY A 190 -3.20 0.11 22.35
N VAL A 191 -2.31 -0.88 22.23
CA VAL A 191 -2.58 -2.30 22.49
C VAL A 191 -1.89 -2.78 23.77
N SER A 192 -0.60 -2.48 23.95
CA SER A 192 0.16 -2.98 25.11
C SER A 192 -0.25 -2.31 26.43
N TRP A 193 -0.79 -1.09 26.37
CA TRP A 193 -1.27 -0.37 27.55
C TRP A 193 -2.65 -0.89 28.01
N GLN A 194 -2.64 -1.93 28.84
CA GLN A 194 -3.87 -2.52 29.37
C GLN A 194 -4.56 -1.64 30.44
N ASN A 195 -3.78 -0.92 31.26
CA ASN A 195 -4.30 -0.05 32.34
C ASN A 195 -4.58 1.38 31.86
N LYS A 196 -5.48 1.56 30.89
CA LYS A 196 -5.86 2.90 30.42
C LYS A 196 -6.63 3.66 31.52
N PRO A 197 -6.38 4.96 31.73
CA PRO A 197 -7.09 5.73 32.74
C PRO A 197 -8.60 5.74 32.45
N LYS A 198 -9.40 5.56 33.51
CA LYS A 198 -10.88 5.46 33.42
C LYS A 198 -11.52 6.65 32.70
N GLY A 199 -10.93 7.86 32.81
CA GLY A 199 -11.38 9.04 32.07
C GLY A 199 -11.23 8.93 30.56
N PHE A 200 -10.15 8.31 30.07
CA PHE A 200 -9.90 8.05 28.65
C PHE A 200 -10.80 6.93 28.12
N GLN A 201 -10.98 5.86 28.90
CA GLN A 201 -11.93 4.79 28.58
C GLN A 201 -13.36 5.33 28.52
N ASN A 202 -13.76 6.19 29.47
CA ASN A 202 -15.07 6.82 29.48
C ASN A 202 -15.25 7.82 28.34
N ALA A 203 -14.22 8.58 27.96
CA ALA A 203 -14.28 9.47 26.80
C ALA A 203 -14.45 8.69 25.49
N ILE A 204 -13.67 7.62 25.30
CA ILE A 204 -13.83 6.71 24.16
C ILE A 204 -15.23 6.08 24.20
N CYS A 205 -15.65 5.50 25.32
CA CYS A 205 -16.95 4.85 25.41
C CYS A 205 -18.10 5.83 25.14
N LYS A 206 -18.03 7.05 25.67
CA LYS A 206 -19.05 8.11 25.49
C LYS A 206 -19.10 8.68 24.07
N ILE A 207 -17.98 8.72 23.35
CA ILE A 207 -17.96 9.15 21.94
C ILE A 207 -18.50 8.03 21.04
N TRP A 208 -18.36 6.75 21.42
CA TRP A 208 -18.51 5.64 20.47
C TRP A 208 -19.61 4.61 20.78
N THR A 209 -20.18 4.59 21.99
CA THR A 209 -21.23 3.64 22.39
C THR A 209 -22.18 4.24 23.43
N ASN A 210 -23.49 4.27 23.15
CA ASN A 210 -24.52 4.52 24.19
C ASN A 210 -24.73 3.33 25.14
N ARG A 211 -23.92 2.26 25.05
CA ARG A 211 -23.96 1.10 25.95
C ARG A 211 -22.56 0.79 26.46
N CYS A 212 -22.34 1.09 27.74
CA CYS A 212 -21.36 0.40 28.55
C CYS A 212 -21.93 -0.98 28.90
N VAL A 213 -21.21 -2.05 28.61
CA VAL A 213 -21.30 -3.32 29.33
C VAL A 213 -19.88 -3.78 29.60
#